data_AF-A0AAP5UYI7-F1
#
_entry.id   AF-A0AAP5UYI7-F1
#
_cell.length_a   1.000
_cell.length_b   1.000
_cell.length_c   1.000
_cell.angle_alpha   90.00
_cell.angle_beta   90.00
_cell.angle_gamma   90.00
#
_symmetry.space_group_name_H-M   'P 1'
#
loop_
_entity.id
_entity.type
_entity.pdbx_description
1 polymer ?
#
loop_
_entity_poly.entity_id
_entity_poly.type
_entity_poly.pdbx_seq_one_letter_code
_entity_poly.pdbx_strand_id
1 'polypeptide(L)'
;MATIERTAYPRFPKVLATRDLQTCYTPQPDELEWARRSTRGERPRLGLLVLLKIFQQMHHFPALDSVPTAVVEHVRAAADIGSAVQFGYDTQSSPTL
;
A
#
# COMPACT_ATOMS: atom_id res chain seq x y z
N MET A 1 0.60 -13.50 -35.63
CA MET A 1 1.01 -12.33 -34.83
C MET A 1 0.74 -12.65 -33.36
N ALA A 2 1.75 -13.10 -32.62
CA ALA A 2 1.63 -13.43 -31.21
C ALA A 2 2.42 -12.41 -30.40
N THR A 3 1.73 -11.47 -29.75
CA THR A 3 2.34 -10.43 -28.91
C THR A 3 2.78 -11.05 -27.59
N ILE A 4 4.10 -11.20 -27.45
CA ILE A 4 4.81 -11.68 -26.28
C ILE A 4 4.95 -10.49 -25.31
N GLU A 5 3.96 -10.24 -24.46
CA GLU A 5 4.11 -9.36 -23.27
C GLU A 5 3.35 -9.93 -22.05
N ARG A 6 3.36 -11.26 -21.89
CA ARG A 6 3.05 -11.92 -20.61
C ARG A 6 4.30 -12.02 -19.75
N THR A 7 4.73 -10.94 -19.12
CA THR A 7 5.48 -11.09 -17.87
C THR A 7 4.48 -11.47 -16.79
N ALA A 8 4.53 -12.73 -16.34
CA ALA A 8 3.62 -13.34 -15.35
C ALA A 8 3.68 -12.71 -13.94
N TYR A 9 4.39 -11.60 -13.78
CA TYR A 9 4.49 -10.86 -12.53
C TYR A 9 4.07 -9.41 -12.79
N PRO A 10 2.94 -8.94 -12.24
CA PRO A 10 2.69 -7.51 -12.16
C PRO A 10 3.86 -6.89 -11.39
N ARG A 11 4.69 -6.12 -12.09
CA ARG A 11 5.71 -5.27 -11.48
C ARG A 11 5.12 -3.88 -11.37
N PHE A 12 5.49 -3.14 -10.33
CA PHE A 12 5.15 -1.72 -10.29
C PHE A 12 5.61 -1.06 -11.59
N PRO A 13 4.70 -0.46 -12.38
CA PRO A 13 5.12 0.28 -13.55
C PRO A 13 6.05 1.39 -13.08
N LYS A 14 7.21 1.51 -13.75
CA LYS A 14 8.24 2.52 -13.43
C LYS A 14 7.69 3.95 -13.43
N VAL A 15 6.54 4.14 -14.09
CA VAL A 15 5.72 5.34 -14.06
C VAL A 15 4.33 4.93 -13.56
N LEU A 16 4.07 5.05 -12.25
CA LEU A 16 2.69 5.05 -11.76
C LEU A 16 2.05 6.35 -12.20
N ALA A 17 1.19 6.31 -13.21
CA ALA A 17 0.37 7.46 -13.54
C ALA A 17 -0.52 7.79 -12.34
N THR A 18 -0.52 9.03 -11.87
CA THR A 18 -1.27 9.47 -10.68
C THR A 18 -2.74 9.10 -10.75
N ARG A 19 -3.36 9.12 -11.94
CA ARG A 19 -4.75 8.68 -12.14
C ARG A 19 -4.95 7.19 -11.84
N ASP A 20 -4.04 6.33 -12.31
CA ASP A 20 -4.09 4.88 -12.12
C ASP A 20 -3.76 4.56 -10.65
N LEU A 21 -2.85 5.34 -10.05
CA LEU A 21 -2.59 5.28 -8.61
C LEU A 21 -3.88 5.59 -7.83
N GLN A 22 -4.55 6.68 -8.15
CA GLN A 22 -5.81 7.05 -7.51
C GLN A 22 -6.87 5.97 -7.74
N THR A 23 -7.10 5.51 -8.96
CA THR A 23 -8.13 4.50 -9.23
C THR A 23 -7.85 3.17 -8.55
N CYS A 24 -6.61 2.68 -8.58
CA CYS A 24 -6.25 1.36 -8.07
C CYS A 24 -5.96 1.32 -6.57
N TYR A 25 -5.40 2.41 -6.01
CA TYR A 25 -4.97 2.47 -4.61
C TYR A 25 -5.88 3.36 -3.74
N THR A 26 -7.00 3.85 -4.25
CA THR A 26 -8.03 4.48 -3.40
C THR A 26 -8.69 3.42 -2.52
N PRO A 27 -8.57 3.51 -1.19
CA PRO A 27 -9.30 2.64 -0.28
C PRO A 27 -10.80 2.96 -0.32
N GLN A 28 -11.60 1.92 -0.50
CA GLN A 28 -13.06 1.99 -0.47
C GLN A 28 -13.55 2.18 0.97
N PRO A 29 -14.73 2.79 1.17
CA PRO A 29 -15.28 3.01 2.52
C PRO A 29 -15.37 1.73 3.35
N ASP A 30 -15.75 0.59 2.76
CA ASP A 30 -15.74 -0.72 3.42
C ASP A 30 -14.35 -1.12 3.94
N GLU A 31 -13.29 -0.88 3.16
CA GLU A 31 -11.92 -1.19 3.57
C GLU A 31 -11.45 -0.24 4.68
N LEU A 32 -11.85 1.04 4.63
CA LEU A 32 -11.60 1.98 5.72
C LEU A 32 -12.24 1.52 7.02
N GLU A 33 -13.51 1.10 6.97
CA GLU A 33 -14.24 0.58 8.12
C GLU A 33 -13.60 -0.71 8.64
N TRP A 34 -13.26 -1.63 7.74
CA TRP A 34 -12.57 -2.87 8.09
C TRP A 34 -11.22 -2.60 8.76
N ALA A 35 -10.44 -1.64 8.25
CA ALA A 35 -9.19 -1.23 8.86
C ALA A 35 -9.40 -0.53 10.21
N ARG A 36 -10.46 0.28 10.37
CA ARG A 36 -10.85 0.88 11.67
C ARG A 36 -11.22 -0.19 12.69
N ARG A 37 -11.91 -1.26 12.28
CA ARG A 37 -12.31 -2.37 13.17
C ARG A 37 -11.15 -3.30 13.50
N SER A 38 -10.27 -3.57 12.54
CA SER A 38 -9.17 -4.52 12.66
C SER A 38 -7.97 -3.97 13.43
N THR A 39 -7.78 -2.64 13.46
CA THR A 39 -6.59 -2.02 14.06
C THR A 39 -6.97 -0.98 15.12
N ARG A 40 -6.29 -1.04 16.28
CA ARG A 40 -6.39 -0.03 17.33
C ARG A 40 -5.18 0.90 17.24
N GLY A 41 -5.23 1.86 16.32
CA GLY A 41 -4.20 2.89 16.15
C GLY A 41 -4.02 3.30 14.70
N GLU A 42 -3.63 4.55 14.47
CA GLU A 42 -3.49 5.11 13.13
C GLU A 42 -2.32 4.48 12.35
N ARG A 43 -1.22 4.13 13.03
CA ARG A 43 -0.04 3.45 12.45
C ARG A 43 -0.38 2.08 11.83
N PRO A 44 -0.91 1.10 12.60
CA PRO A 44 -1.28 -0.19 12.01
C PRO A 44 -2.40 -0.06 10.98
N ARG A 45 -3.29 0.93 11.11
CA ARG A 45 -4.35 1.20 10.12
C ARG A 45 -3.80 1.59 8.76
N LEU A 46 -2.85 2.55 8.73
CA LEU A 46 -2.18 2.96 7.51
C LEU A 46 -1.41 1.79 6.89
N GLY A 47 -0.66 1.06 7.72
CA GLY A 47 0.07 -0.14 7.31
C GLY A 47 -0.81 -1.18 6.63
N LEU A 48 -1.93 -1.51 7.28
CA LEU A 48 -2.88 -2.50 6.80
C LEU A 48 -3.53 -2.10 5.47
N LEU A 49 -3.97 -0.84 5.34
CA LEU A 49 -4.59 -0.35 4.11
C LEU A 49 -3.62 -0.35 2.93
N VAL A 50 -2.38 0.12 3.15
CA VAL A 50 -1.35 0.12 2.12
C VAL A 50 -1.03 -1.31 1.68
N LEU A 51 -0.81 -2.23 2.63
CA LEU A 51 -0.56 -3.64 2.34
C LEU A 51 -1.74 -4.29 1.60
N LEU A 52 -2.97 -4.01 2.01
CA LEU A 52 -4.17 -4.51 1.35
C LEU A 52 -4.23 -4.06 -0.11
N LYS A 53 -3.96 -2.79 -0.39
CA LYS A 53 -3.97 -2.26 -1.76
C LYS A 53 -2.87 -2.84 -2.62
N ILE A 54 -1.69 -3.01 -2.05
CA ILE A 54 -0.59 -3.67 -2.76
C ILE A 54 -0.95 -5.12 -3.07
N PHE A 55 -1.54 -5.85 -2.10
CA PHE A 55 -1.96 -7.23 -2.30
C PHE A 55 -3.07 -7.35 -3.36
N GLN A 56 -4.04 -6.42 -3.38
CA GLN A 56 -5.09 -6.40 -4.41
C GLN A 56 -4.55 -6.15 -5.82
N GLN A 57 -3.48 -5.36 -5.96
CA GLN A 57 -2.91 -5.04 -7.27
C GLN A 57 -1.88 -6.08 -7.75
N MET A 58 -0.99 -6.50 -6.86
CA MET A 58 0.16 -7.31 -7.22
C MET A 58 0.03 -8.78 -6.79
N HIS A 59 -0.96 -9.11 -5.96
CA HIS A 59 -1.19 -10.44 -5.39
C HIS A 59 0.04 -11.02 -4.64
N HIS A 60 1.00 -10.16 -4.29
CA HIS A 60 2.18 -10.47 -3.49
C HIS A 60 2.56 -9.28 -2.62
N PHE A 61 3.38 -9.53 -1.60
CA PHE A 61 3.90 -8.50 -0.70
C PHE A 61 5.32 -8.10 -1.15
N PRO A 62 5.49 -6.94 -1.82
CA PRO A 62 6.81 -6.40 -2.11
C PRO A 62 7.48 -5.89 -0.83
N ALA A 63 8.80 -5.72 -0.88
CA ALA A 63 9.54 -5.02 0.17
C ALA A 63 9.00 -3.60 0.35
N LEU A 64 8.97 -3.10 1.59
CA LEU A 64 8.52 -1.72 1.89
C LEU A 64 9.29 -0.66 1.10
N ASP A 65 10.59 -0.91 0.85
CA ASP A 65 11.46 -0.03 0.05
C ASP A 65 10.99 0.10 -1.41
N SER A 66 10.32 -0.94 -1.92
CA SER A 66 9.74 -0.94 -3.27
C SER A 66 8.35 -0.28 -3.32
N VAL A 67 7.77 0.09 -2.17
CA VAL A 67 6.45 0.73 -2.11
C VAL A 67 6.61 2.23 -2.38
N PRO A 68 6.01 2.77 -3.46
CA PRO A 68 6.11 4.19 -3.74
C PRO A 68 5.42 5.01 -2.65
N THR A 69 6.11 6.02 -2.14
CA THR A 69 5.60 6.93 -1.09
C THR A 69 4.30 7.61 -1.50
N ALA A 70 4.08 7.80 -2.81
CA ALA A 70 2.83 8.32 -3.35
C ALA A 70 1.60 7.47 -3.00
N VAL A 71 1.73 6.13 -2.93
CA VAL A 71 0.63 5.24 -2.51
C VAL A 71 0.35 5.43 -1.02
N VAL A 72 1.40 5.55 -0.20
CA VAL A 72 1.27 5.79 1.24
C VAL A 72 0.56 7.12 1.51
N GLU A 73 0.99 8.19 0.86
CA GLU A 73 0.38 9.51 0.99
C GLU A 73 -1.07 9.53 0.51
N HIS A 74 -1.38 8.84 -0.59
CA HIS A 74 -2.74 8.73 -1.10
C HIS A 74 -3.67 7.97 -0.15
N VAL A 75 -3.22 6.82 0.35
CA VAL A 75 -3.99 6.02 1.33
C VAL A 75 -4.15 6.78 2.64
N ARG A 76 -3.12 7.51 3.08
CA ARG A 76 -3.20 8.39 4.26
C ARG A 76 -4.25 9.47 4.08
N ALA A 77 -4.22 10.19 2.95
CA ALA A 77 -5.20 11.23 2.64
C ALA A 77 -6.62 10.66 2.57
N ALA A 78 -6.80 9.49 1.95
CA ALA A 78 -8.10 8.84 1.85
C ALA A 78 -8.60 8.30 3.20
N ALA A 79 -7.71 7.86 4.08
CA ALA A 79 -8.05 7.30 5.40
C ALA A 79 -8.26 8.35 6.50
N ASP A 80 -8.04 9.63 6.19
CA ASP A 80 -8.03 10.77 7.11
C ASP A 80 -7.08 10.51 8.29
N ILE A 81 -5.85 10.07 7.99
CA ILE A 81 -4.83 9.75 8.99
C ILE A 81 -3.84 10.91 9.10
N GLY A 82 -3.49 11.30 10.33
CA GLY A 82 -2.54 12.40 10.55
C GLY A 82 -1.16 12.13 9.93
N SER A 83 -0.54 13.17 9.35
CA SER A 83 0.79 13.08 8.71
C SER A 83 1.92 12.62 9.66
N ALA A 84 1.67 12.67 10.98
CA ALA A 84 2.56 12.15 12.02
C ALA A 84 2.75 10.62 12.00
N VAL A 85 1.92 9.89 11.26
CA VAL A 85 1.88 8.43 11.24
C VAL A 85 2.78 7.88 10.16
N GLN A 86 4.00 7.48 10.50
CA GLN A 86 4.94 6.91 9.53
C GLN A 86 4.54 5.48 9.13
N PHE A 87 4.57 5.22 7.82
CA PHE A 87 4.48 3.88 7.25
C PHE A 87 5.88 3.27 7.21
N GLY A 88 6.07 2.17 7.94
CA GLY A 88 7.36 1.48 8.03
C GLY A 88 7.32 0.37 9.07
N TYR A 89 8.13 -0.67 8.89
CA TYR A 89 8.47 -1.56 10.00
C TYR A 89 9.39 -0.78 10.93
N ASP A 90 9.08 -0.80 12.23
CA ASP A 90 10.01 -0.34 13.26
C ASP A 90 11.26 -1.23 13.19
N THR A 91 12.28 -0.79 12.45
CA THR A 91 13.55 -1.52 12.34
C THR A 91 14.29 -1.57 13.68
N GLN A 92 13.85 -0.75 14.66
CA GLN A 92 14.45 -0.69 15.99
C GLN A 92 14.14 -1.92 16.86
N SER A 93 13.21 -2.78 16.46
CA SER A 93 12.81 -3.97 17.23
C SER A 93 13.29 -5.30 16.63
N SER A 94 14.33 -5.31 15.80
CA SER A 94 15.05 -6.55 15.49
C SER A 94 16.32 -6.62 16.33
N PRO A 95 16.28 -7.20 17.56
CA PRO A 95 17.50 -7.68 18.17
C PRO A 95 18.04 -8.78 17.25
N THR A 96 19.22 -8.52 16.70
CA THR A 96 20.01 -9.47 15.93
C THR A 96 20.09 -10.79 16.71
N LEU A 97 19.56 -11.87 16.13
CA LEU A 97 19.84 -13.25 16.56
C LEU A 97 20.85 -13.86 15.58
#